data_AF-A0A833DR36-F1
#
_entry.id   AF-A0A833DR36-F1
#
_cell.length_a   1.000
_cell.length_b   1.000
_cell.length_c   1.000
_cell.angle_alpha   90.00
_cell.angle_beta   90.00
_cell.angle_gamma   90.00
#
_symmetry.space_group_name_H-M   'P 1'
#
loop_
_entity.id
_entity.type
_entity.pdbx_description
1 polymer ?
#
loop_
_entity_poly.entity_id
_entity_poly.type
_entity_poly.pdbx_seq_one_letter_code
_entity_poly.pdbx_strand_id
1 'polypeptide(L)' 'MENIWPIIGQAAGRIYELLKKDDEKNITKIKEILRKEGFNDSVVVMAIGWLAREDNIEVLRDNRKWIIKLKK' A
#
# COMPACT_ATOMS: atom_id res chain seq x y z
N MET A 1 8.31 -9.16 -22.02
CA MET A 1 8.19 -8.95 -20.56
C MET A 1 7.03 -8.02 -20.34
N GLU A 2 6.01 -8.45 -19.60
CA GLU A 2 4.93 -7.54 -19.21
C GLU A 2 5.48 -6.40 -18.35
N ASN A 3 5.00 -5.19 -18.60
CA ASN A 3 5.40 -4.02 -17.85
C ASN A 3 4.73 -4.08 -16.46
N ILE A 4 5.53 -4.15 -15.39
CA ILE A 4 5.02 -4.25 -14.01
C ILE A 4 4.60 -2.89 -13.44
N TRP A 5 5.06 -1.79 -14.04
CA TRP A 5 4.79 -0.44 -13.54
C TRP A 5 3.30 -0.10 -13.45
N PRO A 6 2.45 -0.39 -14.47
CA PRO A 6 1.02 -0.16 -14.38
C PRO A 6 0.34 -0.92 -13.25
N ILE A 7 0.77 -2.16 -12.98
CA ILE A 7 0.22 -3.01 -11.92
C ILE A 7 0.54 -2.42 -10.54
N ILE A 8 1.79 -1.97 -10.34
CA ILE A 8 2.23 -1.29 -9.12
C ILE A 8 1.45 0.01 -8.92
N GLY A 9 1.29 0.81 -9.98
CA GLY A 9 0.52 2.05 -9.93
C GLY A 9 -0.96 1.84 -9.59
N GLN A 10 -1.58 0.81 -10.17
CA GLN A 10 -2.96 0.43 -9.85
C GLN A 10 -3.10 0.02 -8.38
N ALA A 11 -2.19 -0.81 -7.88
CA ALA A 11 -2.16 -1.19 -6.47
C ALA A 11 -1.92 0.02 -5.55
N ALA A 12 -1.06 0.97 -5.94
CA ALA A 12 -0.80 2.19 -5.17
C ALA A 12 -2.05 3.07 -5.06
N GLY A 13 -2.75 3.31 -6.17
CA GLY A 13 -4.02 4.04 -6.15
C GLY A 13 -5.06 3.35 -5.27
N ARG A 14 -5.13 2.01 -5.33
CA ARG A 14 -6.03 1.24 -4.49
C ARG A 14 -5.73 1.38 -2.99
N ILE A 15 -4.44 1.33 -2.61
CA ILE A 15 -4.00 1.52 -1.22
C ILE A 15 -4.33 2.94 -0.75
N TYR A 16 -4.09 3.94 -1.58
CA TYR A 16 -4.41 5.33 -1.26
C TYR A 16 -5.91 5.51 -0.96
N GLU A 17 -6.79 4.94 -1.80
CA GLU A 17 -8.24 4.97 -1.58
C GLU A 17 -8.68 4.17 -0.33
N LEU A 18 -7.97 3.11 0.03
CA LEU A 18 -8.21 2.40 1.30
C LEU A 18 -7.87 3.26 2.51
N LEU A 19 -6.74 3.96 2.46
CA LEU A 19 -6.29 4.79 3.57
C LEU A 19 -7.14 6.07 3.70
N LYS A 20 -7.67 6.61 2.60
CA LYS A 20 -8.60 7.76 2.63
C LYS A 20 -9.84 7.51 3.47
N LYS A 21 -10.27 6.25 3.59
CA LYS A 21 -11.45 5.86 4.38
C LYS A 21 -11.15 5.67 5.86
N ASP A 22 -9.97 5.13 6.20
CA ASP A 22 -9.66 4.65 7.55
C ASP A 22 -8.46 5.36 8.22
N ASP A 23 -7.92 6.43 7.60
CA ASP A 23 -6.72 7.24 7.96
C ASP A 23 -5.40 6.43 7.98
N GLU A 24 -5.42 5.24 8.58
CA GLU A 24 -4.29 4.31 8.69
C GLU A 24 -4.72 2.84 8.60
N LYS A 25 -3.79 1.98 8.20
CA LYS A 25 -4.01 0.53 8.18
C LYS A 25 -2.71 -0.26 8.33
N ASN A 26 -2.80 -1.41 8.98
CA ASN A 26 -1.68 -2.34 9.10
C ASN A 26 -1.31 -2.95 7.74
N ILE A 27 0.00 -3.10 7.44
CA ILE A 27 0.48 -3.68 6.18
C ILE A 27 -0.08 -5.07 5.90
N THR A 28 -0.21 -5.93 6.92
CA THR A 28 -0.78 -7.27 6.79
C THR A 28 -2.22 -7.19 6.33
N LYS A 29 -2.98 -6.23 6.86
CA LYS A 29 -4.38 -6.04 6.46
C LYS A 29 -4.51 -5.50 5.04
N ILE A 30 -3.62 -4.59 4.63
CA ILE A 30 -3.55 -4.09 3.26
C ILE A 30 -3.28 -5.27 2.30
N LYS A 31 -2.29 -6.11 2.61
CA LYS A 31 -1.96 -7.31 1.81
C LYS A 31 -3.13 -8.28 1.71
N GLU A 32 -3.83 -8.57 2.82
CA GLU A 32 -5.01 -9.43 2.80
C GLU A 32 -6.12 -8.91 1.87
N ILE A 33 -6.38 -7.59 1.90
CA ILE A 33 -7.41 -6.96 1.07
C ILE A 33 -7.00 -7.04 -0.40
N LEU A 34 -5.80 -6.58 -0.73
CA LEU A 34 -5.32 -6.52 -2.11
C LEU A 34 -5.11 -7.91 -2.72
N ARG A 35 -4.79 -8.92 -1.90
CA ARG A 35 -4.71 -10.31 -2.36
C ARG A 35 -6.06 -10.84 -2.85
N LYS A 36 -7.16 -10.47 -2.20
CA LYS A 36 -8.52 -10.82 -2.66
C LYS A 36 -8.88 -10.11 -3.97
N GLU A 37 -8.20 -9.01 -4.28
CA GLU A 37 -8.35 -8.23 -5.51
C GLU A 37 -7.35 -8.67 -6.61
N GLY A 38 -6.54 -9.71 -6.35
CA GLY A 38 -5.63 -10.31 -7.35
C GLY A 38 -4.18 -9.83 -7.30
N PHE A 39 -3.83 -8.92 -6.38
CA PHE A 39 -2.45 -8.46 -6.24
C PHE A 39 -1.63 -9.41 -5.36
N ASN A 40 -0.40 -9.71 -5.77
CA ASN A 40 0.54 -10.44 -4.91
C ASN A 40 1.20 -9.51 -3.88
N ASP A 41 1.71 -10.10 -2.79
CA ASP A 41 2.31 -9.35 -1.69
C ASP A 41 3.51 -8.47 -2.11
N SER A 42 4.30 -8.90 -3.09
CA SER A 42 5.44 -8.12 -3.60
C SER A 42 4.97 -6.84 -4.28
N VAL A 43 3.92 -6.92 -5.11
CA VAL A 43 3.28 -5.75 -5.74
C VAL A 43 2.74 -4.81 -4.68
N VAL A 44 2.09 -5.32 -3.64
CA VAL A 44 1.58 -4.49 -2.54
C VAL A 44 2.70 -3.74 -1.84
N VAL A 45 3.83 -4.38 -1.55
CA VAL A 45 4.99 -3.73 -0.93
C VAL A 45 5.60 -2.69 -1.87
N MET A 46 5.73 -2.98 -3.17
CA MET A 46 6.21 -2.02 -4.16
C MET A 46 5.28 -0.80 -4.29
N ALA A 47 3.96 -1.03 -4.22
CA ALA A 47 2.96 0.03 -4.25
C ALA A 47 3.03 0.93 -3.00
N ILE A 48 3.28 0.37 -1.82
CA ILE A 48 3.57 1.15 -0.61
C ILE A 48 4.85 1.99 -0.82
N GLY A 49 5.92 1.39 -1.35
CA GLY A 49 7.14 2.12 -1.68
C GLY A 49 6.91 3.24 -2.70
N TRP A 50 6.03 3.02 -3.68
CA TRP A 50 5.62 4.03 -4.65
C TRP A 50 4.96 5.23 -3.97
N LEU A 51 3.99 5.00 -3.07
CA LEU A 51 3.33 6.06 -2.32
C LEU A 51 4.30 6.81 -1.40
N ALA A 52 5.24 6.09 -0.77
CA ALA A 52 6.27 6.69 0.08
C ALA A 52 7.23 7.59 -0.74
N ARG A 53 7.59 7.18 -1.96
CA ARG A 53 8.40 7.98 -2.89
C ARG A 53 7.74 9.31 -3.26
N GLU A 54 6.41 9.33 -3.32
CA GLU A 54 5.60 10.50 -3.69
C GLU A 54 5.12 11.30 -2.47
N ASP A 55 5.63 10.98 -1.28
CA ASP A 55 5.28 11.63 -0.01
C ASP A 55 3.79 11.56 0.37
N ASN A 56 3.07 10.55 -0.14
CA ASN A 56 1.64 10.40 0.14
C ASN A 56 1.34 9.75 1.51
N ILE A 57 2.32 9.04 2.08
CA ILE A 57 2.12 8.20 3.28
C ILE A 57 3.27 8.31 4.28
N GLU A 58 2.96 7.98 5.53
CA GLU A 58 3.93 7.66 6.58
C GLU A 58 3.93 6.16 6.85
N VAL A 59 5.12 5.61 7.08
CA VAL A 59 5.32 4.21 7.45
C VAL A 59 5.83 4.17 8.88
N LEU A 60 4.93 3.85 9.80
CA LEU A 60 5.20 3.79 11.23
C LEU A 60 5.45 2.34 11.67
N ARG A 61 6.35 2.15 12.62
CA ARG A 61 6.58 0.85 13.25
C ARG A 61 6.07 0.89 14.68
N ASP A 62 4.97 0.19 14.93
CA ASP A 62 4.44 -0.05 16.27
C ASP A 62 4.82 -1.47 16.70
N ASN A 63 5.82 -1.59 17.58
CA ASN A 63 6.40 -2.85 18.03
C ASN A 63 6.87 -3.74 16.85
N ARG A 64 6.08 -4.76 16.49
CA ARG A 64 6.32 -5.71 15.39
C ARG A 64 5.39 -5.50 14.19
N LYS A 65 4.55 -4.47 14.23
CA LYS A 65 3.56 -4.14 13.20
C LYS A 65 4.02 -2.92 12.41
N TRP A 66 3.79 -2.95 11.10
CA TRP A 66 3.93 -1.79 10.24
C TRP A 66 2.55 -1.18 10.00
N ILE A 67 2.44 0.11 10.32
CA ILE A 67 1.23 0.91 10.10
C ILE A 67 1.52 1.86 8.95
N ILE A 68 0.63 1.87 7.97
CA ILE A 68 0.67 2.78 6.83
C ILE A 68 -0.41 3.82 7.06
N LYS A 69 -0.04 5.11 7.04
CA LYS A 69 -0.94 6.23 7.30
C LYS A 69 -0.86 7.24 6.16
N LEU A 70 -1.97 7.86 5.79
CA LEU A 70 -1.93 8.99 4.85
C LEU A 70 -1.27 10.20 5.48
N LYS A 71 -0.43 10.88 4.70
CA LYS A 71 0.02 12.23 5.04
C LYS A 71 -1.11 13.22 4.79
N LYS A 72 -1.26 14.18 5.70
CA LYS A 72 -2.22 15.30 5.63
C LYS A 72 -1.48 16.59 5.33
#